data_AF-A0A7C0Y670-F1
#
_entry.id   AF-A0A7C0Y670-F1
#
_cell.length_a   1.000
_cell.length_b   1.000
_cell.length_c   1.000
_cell.angle_alpha   90.00
_cell.angle_beta   90.00
_cell.angle_gamma   90.00
#
_symmetry.space_group_name_H-M   'P 1'
#
loop_
_entity.id
_entity.type
_entity.pdbx_description
1 polymer ?
#
loop_
_entity_poly.entity_id
_entity_poly.type
_entity_poly.pdbx_seq_one_letter_code
_entity_poly.pdbx_strand_id
1 'polypeptide(L)'
;MENVAESIAGLDLSTLNPISIGINILVSTIITGIVILILAYILTRSSGGEINPINVFIIALITSIINATPVLSFFASLLPAVPFLHLLLPLVLWILLLKLFIRDMELVHVLILALVCYIFTSFLLPLITPMLMGFIPLAQS
;
A
#
# COMPACT_ATOMS: atom_id res chain seq x y z
N MET A 1 -18.98 21.15 14.26
CA MET A 1 -18.73 21.37 12.82
C MET A 1 -17.52 22.28 12.57
N GLU A 2 -17.11 23.10 13.54
CA GLU A 2 -15.94 23.99 13.46
C GLU A 2 -14.59 23.23 13.31
N ASN A 3 -14.41 22.11 14.00
CA ASN A 3 -13.20 21.28 13.90
C ASN A 3 -12.93 20.63 12.53
N VAL A 4 -13.93 20.49 11.66
CA VAL A 4 -13.75 19.88 10.33
C VAL A 4 -13.23 20.91 9.33
N ALA A 5 -13.64 22.18 9.47
CA ALA A 5 -13.17 23.27 8.61
C ALA A 5 -11.70 23.60 8.87
N GLU A 6 -11.23 23.60 10.13
CA GLU A 6 -9.81 23.78 10.45
C GLU A 6 -8.94 22.59 10.02
N SER A 7 -9.47 21.36 10.10
CA SER A 7 -8.77 20.16 9.58
C SER A 7 -8.59 20.19 8.06
N ILE A 8 -9.44 20.91 7.32
CA ILE A 8 -9.34 21.08 5.86
C ILE A 8 -8.50 22.32 5.53
N ALA A 9 -8.55 23.38 6.35
CA ALA A 9 -7.74 24.58 6.19
C ALA A 9 -6.25 24.37 6.52
N GLY A 10 -5.91 23.33 7.29
CA GLY A 10 -4.53 22.89 7.55
C GLY A 10 -3.91 22.02 6.47
N LEU A 11 -4.66 21.65 5.41
CA LEU A 11 -4.08 21.04 4.21
C LEU A 11 -3.43 22.16 3.38
N ASP A 12 -2.20 22.51 3.73
CA ASP A 12 -1.38 23.34 2.89
C ASP A 12 -1.07 22.59 1.59
N LEU A 13 -1.91 22.81 0.58
CA LEU A 13 -1.76 22.29 -0.78
C LEU A 13 -0.42 22.66 -1.41
N SER A 14 0.29 23.67 -0.89
CA SER A 14 1.63 24.05 -1.35
C SER A 14 2.74 23.08 -0.89
N THR A 15 2.49 22.27 0.13
CA THR A 15 3.38 21.18 0.57
C THR A 15 3.19 19.88 -0.22
N LEU A 16 2.07 19.75 -0.94
CA LEU A 16 1.77 18.62 -1.80
C LEU A 16 2.39 18.86 -3.18
N ASN A 17 3.73 18.76 -3.29
CA ASN A 17 4.39 18.74 -4.60
C ASN A 17 3.89 17.50 -5.38
N PRO A 18 3.04 17.66 -6.43
CA PRO A 18 2.40 16.53 -7.10
C PRO A 18 3.43 15.63 -7.80
N ILE A 19 4.57 16.21 -8.21
CA ILE A 19 5.69 15.49 -8.81
C ILE A 19 6.32 14.57 -7.77
N SER A 20 6.53 15.04 -6.54
CA SER A 20 7.06 14.23 -5.44
C SER A 20 6.12 13.08 -5.07
N ILE A 21 4.81 13.34 -5.00
CA ILE A 21 3.79 12.30 -4.77
C ILE A 21 3.81 11.27 -5.90
N GLY A 22 3.86 11.70 -7.16
CA GLY A 22 3.92 10.82 -8.32
C GLY A 22 5.17 9.93 -8.32
N ILE A 23 6.35 10.51 -8.05
CA ILE A 23 7.60 9.76 -7.93
C ILE A 23 7.51 8.76 -6.78
N ASN A 24 6.97 9.16 -5.62
CA ASN A 24 6.79 8.28 -4.47
C ASN A 24 5.90 7.08 -4.82
N ILE A 25 4.76 7.32 -5.47
CA ILE A 25 3.86 6.26 -5.92
C ILE A 25 4.57 5.31 -6.88
N LEU A 26 5.34 5.81 -7.84
CA LEU A 26 6.07 4.95 -8.78
C LEU A 26 7.13 4.10 -8.09
N VAL A 27 7.97 4.71 -7.24
CA VAL A 27 9.05 4.02 -6.52
C VAL A 27 8.47 2.97 -5.58
N SER A 28 7.48 3.34 -4.77
CA SER A 28 6.79 2.40 -3.87
C SER A 28 6.11 1.26 -4.62
N THR A 29 5.50 1.53 -5.78
CA THR A 29 4.88 0.51 -6.63
C THR A 29 5.92 -0.48 -7.15
N ILE A 30 7.08 -0.01 -7.62
CA ILE A 30 8.13 -0.88 -8.14
C ILE A 30 8.67 -1.79 -7.03
N ILE A 31 9.00 -1.22 -5.87
CA ILE A 31 9.54 -1.99 -4.73
C ILE A 31 8.52 -3.00 -4.23
N THR A 32 7.29 -2.54 -3.98
CA THR A 32 6.21 -3.39 -3.47
C THR A 32 5.85 -4.48 -4.47
N GLY A 33 5.78 -4.15 -5.76
CA GLY A 33 5.50 -5.11 -6.83
C GLY A 33 6.54 -6.23 -6.92
N ILE A 34 7.83 -5.89 -6.86
CA ILE A 34 8.91 -6.88 -6.85
C ILE A 34 8.80 -7.78 -5.61
N VAL A 35 8.56 -7.20 -4.44
CA VAL A 35 8.46 -7.96 -3.18
C VAL A 35 7.27 -8.92 -3.21
N ILE A 36 6.08 -8.44 -3.61
CA ILE A 36 4.90 -9.31 -3.75
C ILE A 36 5.18 -10.41 -4.77
N LEU A 37 5.80 -10.09 -5.92
CA LEU A 37 6.06 -11.07 -6.97
C LEU A 37 6.95 -12.20 -6.46
N ILE A 38 8.04 -11.86 -5.76
CA ILE A 38 8.95 -12.83 -5.16
C ILE A 38 8.22 -13.68 -4.12
N LEU A 39 7.48 -13.05 -3.21
CA LEU A 39 6.76 -13.76 -2.15
C LEU A 39 5.67 -14.67 -2.71
N ALA A 40 4.88 -14.19 -3.66
CA ALA A 40 3.86 -14.96 -4.34
C ALA A 40 4.50 -16.15 -5.06
N TYR A 41 5.61 -15.95 -5.77
CA TYR A 41 6.31 -17.05 -6.45
C TYR A 41 6.80 -18.13 -5.48
N ILE A 42 7.32 -17.75 -4.31
CA ILE A 42 7.75 -18.70 -3.27
C ILE A 42 6.54 -19.49 -2.74
N LEU A 43 5.41 -18.82 -2.49
CA LEU A 43 4.22 -19.43 -1.91
C LEU A 43 3.46 -20.31 -2.91
N THR A 44 3.36 -19.92 -4.18
CA THR A 44 2.64 -20.70 -5.20
C THR A 44 3.46 -21.82 -5.81
N ARG A 45 4.78 -21.86 -5.58
CA ARG A 45 5.63 -22.98 -6.02
C ARG A 45 5.12 -24.33 -5.52
N SER A 46 4.50 -24.37 -4.33
CA SER A 46 3.90 -25.59 -3.77
C SER A 46 2.50 -25.90 -4.33
N SER A 47 1.78 -24.89 -4.84
CA SER A 47 0.38 -25.03 -5.26
C SER A 47 0.20 -25.10 -6.78
N GLY A 48 1.27 -24.90 -7.56
CA GLY A 48 1.24 -24.94 -9.02
C GLY A 48 0.45 -23.78 -9.66
N GLY A 49 0.11 -22.74 -8.88
CA GLY A 49 -0.66 -21.60 -9.35
C GLY A 49 0.16 -20.70 -10.27
N GLU A 50 -0.42 -20.31 -11.39
CA GLU A 50 0.16 -19.30 -12.29
C GLU A 50 -0.02 -17.91 -11.70
N ILE A 51 1.07 -17.15 -11.60
CA ILE A 51 1.04 -15.75 -11.17
C ILE A 51 1.30 -14.89 -12.39
N ASN A 52 0.32 -14.06 -12.75
CA ASN A 52 0.52 -13.03 -13.74
C ASN A 52 1.24 -11.82 -13.10
N PRO A 53 2.47 -11.45 -13.55
CA PRO A 53 3.20 -10.32 -13.00
C PRO A 53 2.42 -8.99 -13.10
N ILE A 54 1.62 -8.81 -14.15
CA ILE A 54 0.83 -7.60 -14.37
C ILE A 54 -0.15 -7.39 -13.20
N ASN A 55 -0.84 -8.45 -12.78
CA ASN A 55 -1.78 -8.38 -11.65
C ASN A 55 -1.07 -8.00 -10.35
N VAL A 56 0.13 -8.51 -10.14
CA VAL A 56 0.94 -8.18 -8.96
C VAL A 56 1.33 -6.70 -8.94
N PHE A 57 1.77 -6.15 -10.08
CA PHE A 57 2.09 -4.73 -10.17
C PHE A 57 0.86 -3.84 -10.05
N ILE A 58 -0.32 -4.29 -10.52
CA ILE A 58 -1.58 -3.57 -10.30
C ILE A 58 -1.94 -3.53 -8.81
N ILE A 59 -1.80 -4.64 -8.09
CA ILE A 59 -2.00 -4.67 -6.62
C ILE A 59 -1.04 -3.70 -5.94
N ALA A 60 0.24 -3.71 -6.33
CA ALA A 60 1.24 -2.80 -5.79
C ALA A 60 0.93 -1.32 -6.07
N LEU A 61 0.39 -1.01 -7.26
CA LEU A 61 -0.01 0.34 -7.62
C LEU A 61 -1.20 0.82 -6.80
N ILE A 62 -2.26 0.00 -6.72
CA ILE A 62 -3.47 0.33 -5.96
C ILE A 62 -3.13 0.54 -4.48
N THR A 63 -2.32 -0.34 -3.89
CA THR A 63 -1.88 -0.19 -2.51
C THR A 63 -1.01 1.03 -2.30
N SER A 64 -0.09 1.33 -3.22
CA SER A 64 0.72 2.56 -3.17
C SER A 64 -0.14 3.83 -3.22
N ILE A 65 -1.15 3.87 -4.09
CA ILE A 65 -2.09 5.01 -4.17
C ILE A 65 -2.89 5.14 -2.87
N ILE A 66 -3.40 4.04 -2.33
CA ILE A 66 -4.16 4.04 -1.08
C ILE A 66 -3.29 4.50 0.10
N ASN A 67 -2.01 4.10 0.13
CA ASN A 67 -1.07 4.50 1.17
C ASN A 67 -0.60 5.96 1.01
N ALA A 68 -0.50 6.46 -0.22
CA ALA A 68 -0.12 7.84 -0.51
C ALA A 68 -1.27 8.83 -0.33
N THR A 69 -2.51 8.36 -0.22
CA THR A 69 -3.69 9.21 -0.06
C THR A 69 -4.26 9.10 1.36
N PRO A 70 -4.88 10.17 1.88
CA PRO A 70 -5.51 10.15 3.20
C PRO A 70 -6.80 9.32 3.26
N VAL A 71 -7.05 8.46 2.26
CA VAL A 71 -8.27 7.64 2.13
C VAL A 71 -8.44 6.73 3.35
N LEU A 72 -7.36 6.13 3.86
CA LEU A 72 -7.40 5.30 5.07
C LEU A 72 -7.80 6.13 6.30
N SER A 73 -7.27 7.34 6.45
CA SER A 73 -7.61 8.26 7.53
C SER A 73 -9.07 8.73 7.45
N PHE A 74 -9.58 8.91 6.23
CA PHE A 74 -10.99 9.21 5.99
C PHE A 74 -11.91 8.05 6.40
N PHE A 75 -11.56 6.80 6.06
CA PHE A 75 -12.35 5.65 6.51
C PHE A 75 -12.26 5.43 8.03
N ALA A 76 -11.10 5.69 8.64
CA ALA A 76 -10.94 5.60 10.09
C ALA A 76 -11.78 6.65 10.84
N SER A 77 -11.96 7.85 10.28
CA SER A 77 -12.76 8.92 10.91
C SER A 77 -14.27 8.66 10.88
N LEU A 78 -14.76 7.81 9.97
CA LEU A 78 -16.18 7.42 9.91
C LEU A 78 -16.58 6.41 11.00
N LEU A 79 -15.63 5.67 11.56
CA LEU A 79 -15.89 4.66 12.61
C LEU A 79 -14.93 4.84 13.82
N PRO A 80 -15.04 5.95 14.57
CA PRO A 80 -14.16 6.24 15.71
C PRO A 80 -14.40 5.30 16.91
N ALA A 81 -15.50 4.56 16.93
CA ALA A 81 -15.93 3.74 18.06
C ALA A 81 -15.22 2.37 18.15
N VAL A 82 -14.49 1.94 17.11
CA VAL A 82 -13.87 0.62 17.06
C VAL A 82 -12.36 0.73 17.30
N PRO A 83 -11.86 0.33 18.49
CA PRO A 83 -10.42 0.28 18.72
C PRO A 83 -9.77 -0.70 17.73
N PHE A 84 -8.57 -0.38 17.26
CA PHE A 84 -7.78 -1.18 16.29
C PHE A 84 -8.33 -1.25 14.85
N LEU A 85 -9.42 -0.54 14.50
CA LEU A 85 -9.96 -0.54 13.13
C LEU A 85 -8.94 -0.07 12.09
N HIS A 86 -8.12 0.92 12.45
CA HIS A 86 -7.03 1.43 11.62
C HIS A 86 -5.98 0.36 11.25
N LEU A 87 -5.90 -0.72 12.03
CA LEU A 87 -4.95 -1.82 11.85
C LEU A 87 -5.59 -2.97 11.05
N LEU A 88 -6.88 -3.22 11.25
CA LEU A 88 -7.63 -4.26 10.54
C LEU A 88 -8.01 -3.84 9.11
N LEU A 89 -8.36 -2.58 8.88
CA LEU A 89 -8.83 -2.10 7.56
C LEU A 89 -7.78 -2.31 6.45
N PRO A 90 -6.50 -1.94 6.64
CA PRO A 90 -5.47 -2.19 5.62
C PRO A 90 -5.21 -3.68 5.39
N LEU A 91 -5.29 -4.50 6.45
CA LEU A 91 -5.11 -5.94 6.34
C LEU A 91 -6.24 -6.58 5.51
N VAL A 92 -7.48 -6.18 5.75
CA VAL A 92 -8.64 -6.64 4.98
C VAL A 92 -8.52 -6.22 3.52
N LEU A 93 -8.08 -4.99 3.26
CA LEU A 93 -7.80 -4.51 1.91
C LEU A 93 -6.76 -5.38 1.20
N TRP A 94 -5.66 -5.73 1.87
CA TRP A 94 -4.65 -6.63 1.33
C TRP A 94 -5.22 -7.99 0.95
N ILE A 95 -6.02 -8.59 1.84
CA ILE A 95 -6.68 -9.89 1.59
C ILE A 95 -7.60 -9.78 0.36
N LEU A 96 -8.42 -8.73 0.28
CA LEU A 96 -9.34 -8.51 -0.82
C LEU A 96 -8.60 -8.34 -2.15
N LEU A 97 -7.57 -7.49 -2.21
CA LEU A 97 -6.79 -7.26 -3.43
C LEU A 97 -6.09 -8.54 -3.88
N LEU A 98 -5.39 -9.23 -2.99
CA LEU A 98 -4.71 -10.47 -3.33
C LEU A 98 -5.69 -11.54 -3.80
N LYS A 99 -6.85 -11.69 -3.15
CA LYS A 99 -7.83 -12.69 -3.58
C LYS A 99 -8.53 -12.34 -4.89
N LEU A 100 -8.76 -11.04 -5.15
CA LEU A 100 -9.38 -10.56 -6.38
C LEU A 100 -8.46 -10.76 -7.60
N PHE A 101 -7.18 -10.42 -7.45
CA PHE A 101 -6.21 -10.39 -8.55
C PHE A 101 -5.38 -11.68 -8.69
N ILE A 102 -5.24 -12.46 -7.62
CA ILE A 102 -4.56 -13.78 -7.61
C ILE A 102 -5.59 -14.85 -7.24
N ARG A 103 -6.53 -15.07 -8.16
CA ARG A 103 -7.73 -15.89 -7.93
C ARG A 103 -7.41 -17.33 -7.49
N ASP A 104 -6.39 -17.91 -8.10
CA ASP A 104 -6.02 -19.33 -7.94
C ASP A 104 -5.26 -19.63 -6.65
N MET A 105 -4.94 -18.60 -5.85
CA MET A 105 -4.28 -18.79 -4.57
C MET A 105 -5.29 -19.21 -3.48
N GLU A 106 -4.95 -20.25 -2.73
CA GLU A 106 -5.74 -20.69 -1.59
C GLU A 106 -5.81 -19.61 -0.51
N LEU A 107 -6.92 -19.55 0.23
CA LEU A 107 -7.15 -18.53 1.26
C LEU A 107 -6.04 -18.49 2.32
N VAL A 108 -5.49 -19.64 2.70
CA VAL A 108 -4.40 -19.70 3.69
C VAL A 108 -3.15 -18.99 3.18
N HIS A 109 -2.76 -19.23 1.93
CA HIS A 109 -1.63 -18.55 1.29
C HIS A 109 -1.90 -17.05 1.13
N VAL A 110 -3.16 -16.66 0.82
CA VAL A 110 -3.55 -15.25 0.72
C VAL A 110 -3.42 -14.56 2.08
N LEU A 111 -3.83 -15.19 3.16
CA LEU A 111 -3.73 -14.64 4.51
C LEU A 111 -2.26 -14.44 4.92
N ILE A 112 -1.40 -15.44 4.66
CA ILE A 112 0.03 -15.34 4.95
C ILE A 112 0.67 -14.22 4.12
N LEU A 113 0.41 -14.19 2.81
CA LEU A 113 0.94 -13.17 1.93
C LEU A 113 0.45 -11.77 2.32
N ALA A 114 -0.84 -11.62 2.63
CA ALA A 114 -1.42 -10.36 3.09
C ALA A 114 -0.75 -9.87 4.37
N LEU A 115 -0.53 -10.76 5.35
CA LEU A 115 0.12 -10.41 6.61
C LEU A 115 1.57 -9.97 6.38
N VAL A 116 2.33 -10.71 5.58
CA VAL A 116 3.73 -10.38 5.27
C VAL A 116 3.82 -9.06 4.50
N CYS A 117 2.98 -8.86 3.48
CA CYS A 117 2.94 -7.62 2.72
C CYS A 117 2.50 -6.43 3.59
N TYR A 118 1.54 -6.62 4.49
CA TYR A 118 1.12 -5.60 5.45
C TYR A 118 2.28 -5.19 6.37
N ILE A 119 2.99 -6.14 6.95
CA ILE A 119 4.16 -5.87 7.80
C ILE A 119 5.27 -5.19 6.98
N PHE A 120 5.55 -5.70 5.78
CA PHE A 120 6.56 -5.12 4.89
C PHE A 120 6.23 -3.67 4.53
N THR A 121 4.98 -3.39 4.14
CA THR A 121 4.57 -2.04 3.77
C THR A 121 4.50 -1.09 4.96
N SER A 122 4.16 -1.60 6.15
CA SER A 122 4.09 -0.77 7.36
C SER A 122 5.46 -0.43 7.94
N PHE A 123 6.44 -1.33 7.84
CA PHE A 123 7.74 -1.16 8.51
C PHE A 123 8.93 -1.00 7.56
N LEU A 124 9.00 -1.78 6.48
CA LEU A 124 10.14 -1.71 5.55
C LEU A 124 10.01 -0.58 4.54
N LEU A 125 8.81 -0.34 4.00
CA LEU A 125 8.62 0.71 2.99
C LEU A 125 9.01 2.11 3.50
N PRO A 126 8.61 2.54 4.72
CA PRO A 126 9.03 3.83 5.25
C PRO A 126 10.54 3.95 5.47
N LEU A 127 11.25 2.82 5.56
CA LEU A 127 12.70 2.78 5.75
C LEU A 127 13.44 2.83 4.41
N ILE A 128 12.93 2.14 3.39
CA ILE A 128 13.56 2.04 2.06
C ILE A 128 13.27 3.27 1.18
N THR A 129 12.03 3.77 1.20
CA THR A 129 11.60 4.86 0.30
C THR A 129 12.43 6.13 0.44
N PRO A 130 12.75 6.64 1.66
CA PRO A 130 13.59 7.83 1.80
C PRO A 130 15.02 7.63 1.30
N MET A 131 15.58 6.42 1.48
CA MET A 131 16.93 6.09 1.00
C MET A 131 16.99 6.17 -0.53
N LEU A 132 15.95 5.71 -1.22
CA LEU A 132 15.88 5.74 -2.69
C LEU A 132 15.55 7.12 -3.25
N MET A 133 14.72 7.91 -2.55
CA MET A 133 14.45 9.30 -2.92
C MET A 133 15.71 10.17 -2.88
N GLY A 134 16.68 9.85 -2.02
CA GLY A 134 18.00 10.50 -1.99
C GLY A 134 18.77 10.43 -3.31
N PHE A 135 18.47 9.45 -4.17
CA PHE A 135 19.11 9.27 -5.48
C PHE A 135 18.32 9.91 -6.63
N ILE A 136 17.14 10.49 -6.37
CA ILE A 136 16.30 11.14 -7.38
C ILE A 136 16.39 12.66 -7.18
N PRO A 137 17.15 13.39 -8.02
CA PRO A 137 17.38 14.84 -7.84
C PRO A 137 16.10 15.68 -7.86
N LEU A 138 15.08 15.21 -8.58
CA LEU A 138 13.77 15.86 -8.72
C LEU A 138 12.84 15.68 -7.50
N ALA A 139 13.19 14.80 -6.56
CA ALA A 139 12.40 14.57 -5.35
C ALA A 139 12.75 15.53 -4.20
N GLN A 140 13.84 16.31 -4.34
CA GLN A 140 14.39 17.20 -3.30
C GLN A 140 14.07 18.68 -3.51
N SER A 141 13.43 19.03 -4.64
CA SER A 141 12.99 20.39 -4.98
C SER A 141 11.52 20.63 -4.65
#